data_AF-A0A7Y0J4D6-F1
#
_entry.id   AF-A0A7Y0J4D6-F1
#
_cell.length_a   1.000
_cell.length_b   1.000
_cell.length_c   1.000
_cell.angle_alpha   90.00
_cell.angle_beta   90.00
_cell.angle_gamma   90.00
#
_symmetry.space_group_name_H-M   'P 1'
#
loop_
_entity.id
_entity.type
_entity.pdbx_description
1 polymer ?
#
loop_
_entity_poly.entity_id
_entity_poly.type
_entity_poly.pdbx_seq_one_letter_code
_entity_poly.pdbx_strand_id
1 'polypeptide(L)'
;MVPPGGTPHIADGPDGGDSGLMHGVGKTWRARDRRPRPGRPYGTLAGRPCSGARPRRPRGAVMALLCGLPAAATVGALLFGAEDVDRTLTAPAHAQAPAPVPAGAVAPRSAGTAHGAPRPRILPRSVWLDATTRHVQPPPRYDDKVVAVFVHHTDSPNVYACADAPRIIRHLYAGQTGARQWDDIGYNFLVDRCGTIYEGRAGGVERAVTGAHTQGFNHRTAGIAAIGTFTAGTPVPQAMTDAIAALAAWKLGLAGVDPRAAVPLVSSNGLSRYKPGTTALLPAVAGHTDGFPTNCPGAALTVRLPAIRDAAARLQGRS
;
A
#
# COMPACT_ATOMS: atom_id res chain seq x y z
N MET A 1 -19.59 -6.50 4.02
CA MET A 1 -20.06 -7.12 2.77
C MET A 1 -19.33 -6.42 1.65
N VAL A 2 -18.31 -7.07 1.06
CA VAL A 2 -17.47 -6.50 -0.01
C VAL A 2 -18.18 -6.76 -1.34
N PRO A 3 -18.36 -5.78 -2.24
CA PRO A 3 -18.96 -6.04 -3.53
C PRO A 3 -18.02 -6.91 -4.40
N PRO A 4 -18.55 -7.91 -5.13
CA PRO A 4 -17.76 -8.76 -5.99
C PRO A 4 -17.53 -8.05 -7.32
N GLY A 5 -16.27 -7.89 -7.73
CA GLY A 5 -15.95 -7.33 -9.05
C GLY A 5 -14.67 -6.52 -9.08
N GLY A 6 -13.53 -7.19 -9.03
CA GLY A 6 -12.23 -6.59 -9.35
C GLY A 6 -11.35 -7.65 -9.99
N THR A 7 -10.93 -7.43 -11.24
CA THR A 7 -9.95 -8.28 -11.92
C THR A 7 -8.63 -8.31 -11.14
N PRO A 8 -7.94 -9.47 -11.08
CA PRO A 8 -6.87 -9.79 -10.12
C PRO A 8 -5.50 -9.16 -10.44
N HIS A 9 -5.43 -8.03 -11.13
CA HIS A 9 -4.15 -7.42 -11.57
C HIS A 9 -3.50 -6.48 -10.55
N ILE A 10 -3.99 -6.46 -9.31
CA ILE A 10 -3.24 -5.85 -8.19
C ILE A 10 -2.35 -6.94 -7.61
N ALA A 11 -1.17 -6.56 -7.08
CA ALA A 11 -0.17 -7.37 -6.39
C ALA A 11 -0.66 -8.23 -5.18
N ASP A 12 -1.96 -8.49 -5.11
CA ASP A 12 -2.64 -9.49 -4.29
C ASP A 12 -2.96 -10.78 -5.08
N GLY A 13 -2.67 -10.83 -6.40
CA GLY A 13 -2.51 -12.07 -7.14
C GLY A 13 -1.26 -12.85 -6.70
N PRO A 14 -1.15 -14.15 -7.03
CA PRO A 14 0.01 -14.97 -6.64
C PRO A 14 1.24 -14.55 -7.47
N ASP A 15 1.88 -13.43 -7.11
CA ASP A 15 3.18 -13.06 -7.66
C ASP A 15 4.26 -13.87 -6.94
N GLY A 16 5.14 -14.48 -7.74
CA GLY A 16 6.28 -15.26 -7.27
C GLY A 16 7.10 -14.47 -6.27
N GLY A 17 7.36 -15.08 -5.12
CA GLY A 17 8.11 -14.45 -4.05
C GLY A 17 9.48 -13.99 -4.53
N ASP A 18 9.69 -12.68 -4.54
CA ASP A 18 11.03 -12.14 -4.73
C ASP A 18 11.23 -10.91 -3.84
N SER A 19 11.92 -11.15 -2.72
CA SER A 19 12.56 -10.13 -1.89
C SER A 19 13.87 -9.68 -2.53
N GLY A 20 13.85 -9.49 -3.85
CA GLY A 20 15.02 -9.09 -4.63
C GLY A 20 15.41 -7.66 -4.29
N LEU A 21 16.54 -7.53 -3.59
CA LEU A 21 17.37 -6.33 -3.55
C LEU A 21 17.47 -5.74 -4.95
N MET A 22 17.21 -4.45 -5.12
CA MET A 22 17.67 -3.74 -6.31
C MET A 22 19.20 -3.77 -6.27
N HIS A 23 19.81 -4.70 -7.01
CA HIS A 23 21.25 -4.67 -7.23
C HIS A 23 21.61 -3.38 -7.96
N GLY A 24 22.17 -2.43 -7.22
CA GLY A 24 22.82 -1.25 -7.77
C GLY A 24 23.96 -1.70 -8.69
N VAL A 25 23.81 -1.46 -9.99
CA VAL A 25 24.92 -1.57 -10.93
C VAL A 25 25.90 -0.45 -10.60
N GLY A 26 26.88 -0.74 -9.74
CA GLY A 26 28.02 0.12 -9.47
C GLY A 26 28.86 0.26 -10.74
N LYS A 27 28.58 1.27 -11.56
CA LYS A 27 29.55 1.78 -12.53
C LYS A 27 30.37 2.86 -11.86
N THR A 28 31.55 2.48 -11.40
CA THR A 28 32.61 3.42 -11.06
C THR A 28 33.01 4.17 -12.34
N TRP A 29 32.72 5.47 -12.37
CA TRP A 29 33.21 6.36 -13.44
C TRP A 29 34.60 6.84 -13.06
N ARG A 30 35.65 6.24 -13.65
CA ARG A 30 37.01 6.79 -13.64
C ARG A 30 37.29 7.50 -14.97
N ALA A 31 37.82 8.71 -14.84
CA ALA A 31 38.24 9.57 -15.93
C ALA A 31 39.30 8.90 -16.82
N ARG A 32 39.23 9.20 -18.12
CA ARG A 32 40.16 8.74 -19.17
C ARG A 32 41.49 9.48 -19.04
N ASP A 33 42.59 8.73 -19.04
CA ASP A 33 43.86 9.20 -19.58
C ASP A 33 44.46 8.13 -20.51
N ARG A 34 45.02 8.60 -21.63
CA ARG A 34 45.49 7.79 -22.76
C ARG A 34 47.02 7.63 -22.74
N ARG A 35 47.46 6.48 -23.30
CA ARG A 35 48.77 6.12 -23.94
C ARG A 35 49.64 5.10 -23.14
N PRO A 36 50.58 4.35 -23.77
CA PRO A 36 50.33 3.11 -24.52
C PRO A 36 51.18 1.89 -24.04
N ARG A 37 50.88 0.70 -24.58
CA ARG A 37 51.54 -0.62 -24.32
C ARG A 37 53.00 -0.69 -24.80
N PRO A 38 53.82 -1.63 -24.28
CA PRO A 38 54.01 -2.98 -24.88
C PRO A 38 54.14 -4.10 -23.82
N GLY A 39 53.74 -5.37 -24.03
CA GLY A 39 54.40 -6.40 -24.83
C GLY A 39 54.20 -7.77 -24.12
N ARG A 40 54.05 -8.86 -24.88
CA ARG A 40 53.90 -10.28 -24.45
C ARG A 40 55.28 -10.96 -24.53
N PRO A 41 55.58 -12.11 -23.86
CA PRO A 41 55.13 -13.42 -24.38
C PRO A 41 54.98 -14.57 -23.34
N TYR A 42 54.75 -15.76 -23.91
CA TYR A 42 54.33 -17.09 -23.43
C TYR A 42 55.12 -17.77 -22.29
N GLY A 43 54.44 -18.70 -21.59
CA GLY A 43 55.04 -19.79 -20.79
C GLY A 43 53.98 -20.83 -20.39
N THR A 44 54.37 -22.11 -20.36
CA THR A 44 53.53 -23.30 -20.58
C THR A 44 53.51 -24.26 -19.36
N LEU A 45 52.45 -25.08 -19.27
CA LEU A 45 52.36 -26.49 -18.82
C LEU A 45 52.22 -26.93 -17.34
N ALA A 46 51.30 -27.92 -17.21
CA ALA A 46 51.17 -29.04 -16.25
C ALA A 46 50.54 -28.74 -14.85
N GLY A 47 49.59 -29.51 -14.31
CA GLY A 47 48.84 -30.70 -14.78
C GLY A 47 48.29 -31.52 -13.60
N ARG A 48 47.10 -32.14 -13.82
CA ARG A 48 46.53 -33.37 -13.18
C ARG A 48 45.62 -33.21 -11.91
N PRO A 49 44.74 -34.19 -11.57
CA PRO A 49 43.38 -34.35 -12.13
C PRO A 49 42.31 -34.82 -11.09
N CYS A 50 41.19 -35.37 -11.61
CA CYS A 50 40.07 -36.10 -10.97
C CYS A 50 38.91 -35.20 -10.50
N SER A 51 37.64 -35.44 -10.79
CA SER A 51 36.92 -36.69 -11.09
C SER A 51 35.57 -36.36 -11.75
N GLY A 52 35.17 -37.14 -12.76
CA GLY A 52 33.82 -37.11 -13.33
C GLY A 52 32.95 -38.25 -12.79
N ALA A 53 31.64 -38.00 -12.66
CA ALA A 53 30.60 -39.02 -12.73
C ALA A 53 29.24 -38.36 -13.07
N ARG A 54 28.52 -38.99 -14.01
CA ARG A 54 27.25 -38.57 -14.63
C ARG A 54 26.02 -38.80 -13.72
N PRO A 55 24.86 -38.18 -14.03
CA PRO A 55 23.63 -38.38 -13.27
C PRO A 55 22.86 -39.64 -13.70
N ARG A 56 22.20 -40.30 -12.74
CA ARG A 56 21.22 -41.38 -12.96
C ARG A 56 19.80 -40.85 -12.80
N ARG A 57 18.94 -41.16 -13.79
CA ARG A 57 17.47 -41.09 -13.70
C ARG A 57 16.92 -42.23 -12.83
N PRO A 58 15.67 -42.11 -12.37
CA PRO A 58 14.74 -43.22 -12.56
C PRO A 58 13.45 -42.79 -13.27
N ARG A 59 12.89 -43.76 -14.00
CA ARG A 59 11.56 -43.76 -14.63
C ARG A 59 10.61 -44.56 -13.75
N GLY A 60 9.34 -44.14 -13.73
CA GLY A 60 8.19 -45.05 -13.71
C GLY A 60 7.33 -45.01 -12.45
N ALA A 61 6.11 -44.48 -12.58
CA ALA A 61 4.90 -45.11 -12.05
C ALA A 61 3.68 -44.59 -12.83
N VAL A 62 2.91 -45.55 -13.35
CA VAL A 62 1.66 -45.42 -14.10
C VAL A 62 0.51 -45.60 -13.10
N MET A 63 -0.56 -44.80 -13.21
CA MET A 63 -1.91 -45.10 -12.68
C MET A 63 -2.89 -44.22 -13.48
N ALA A 64 -3.52 -44.78 -14.52
CA ALA A 64 -4.85 -45.39 -14.50
C ALA A 64 -5.99 -44.34 -14.59
N LEU A 65 -6.47 -44.13 -15.82
CA LEU A 65 -7.83 -43.64 -16.09
C LEU A 65 -8.83 -44.73 -15.73
N LEU A 66 -9.88 -44.39 -14.99
CA LEU A 66 -11.15 -45.12 -14.96
C LEU A 66 -12.32 -44.13 -14.91
N CYS A 67 -13.33 -44.51 -15.69
CA CYS A 67 -14.53 -43.80 -16.12
C CYS A 67 -15.55 -43.45 -15.00
N GLY A 68 -16.50 -42.57 -15.34
CA GLY A 68 -17.89 -42.69 -14.85
C GLY A 68 -18.61 -41.37 -14.51
N LEU A 69 -19.42 -40.85 -15.44
CA LEU A 69 -20.46 -39.82 -15.28
C LEU A 69 -21.70 -40.38 -14.51
N PRO A 70 -22.87 -39.70 -14.47
CA PRO A 70 -23.25 -38.40 -13.88
C PRO A 70 -24.43 -38.56 -12.88
N ALA A 71 -24.83 -37.50 -12.17
CA ALA A 71 -26.14 -37.46 -11.51
C ALA A 71 -26.86 -36.14 -11.81
N ALA A 72 -27.99 -36.25 -12.49
CA ALA A 72 -28.90 -35.18 -12.86
C ALA A 72 -30.07 -35.02 -11.88
N ALA A 73 -30.71 -33.84 -11.99
CA ALA A 73 -32.10 -33.49 -11.64
C ALA A 73 -32.45 -33.35 -10.15
N THR A 74 -33.04 -32.24 -9.71
CA THR A 74 -34.43 -31.92 -10.08
C THR A 74 -34.76 -30.42 -10.09
N VAL A 75 -35.69 -30.11 -10.98
CA VAL A 75 -36.38 -28.83 -11.23
C VAL A 75 -37.46 -28.59 -10.18
N GLY A 76 -37.65 -27.34 -9.78
CA GLY A 76 -38.82 -26.87 -9.04
C GLY A 76 -39.03 -25.38 -9.27
N ALA A 77 -39.67 -25.05 -10.40
CA ALA A 77 -40.20 -23.72 -10.67
C ALA A 77 -41.65 -23.63 -10.19
N LEU A 78 -42.01 -22.57 -9.49
CA LEU A 78 -43.36 -22.02 -9.47
C LEU A 78 -43.24 -20.49 -9.43
N LEU A 79 -43.73 -19.88 -10.49
CA LEU A 79 -43.92 -18.44 -10.67
C LEU A 79 -45.41 -18.10 -10.51
N PHE A 80 -45.63 -16.82 -10.19
CA PHE A 80 -46.78 -15.96 -10.45
C PHE A 80 -47.83 -15.73 -9.35
N GLY A 81 -48.04 -14.43 -9.13
CA GLY A 81 -49.08 -13.80 -8.32
C GLY A 81 -48.78 -12.31 -8.08
N ALA A 82 -48.60 -11.52 -9.14
CA ALA A 82 -48.97 -10.09 -9.14
C ALA A 82 -50.52 -10.02 -9.17
N GLU A 83 -51.26 -8.98 -8.79
CA GLU A 83 -51.04 -7.54 -8.76
C GLU A 83 -52.17 -6.91 -7.90
N ASP A 84 -51.93 -5.66 -7.54
CA ASP A 84 -52.79 -4.65 -6.92
C ASP A 84 -54.03 -4.30 -7.78
N VAL A 85 -55.18 -3.90 -7.18
CA VAL A 85 -56.10 -2.78 -7.62
C VAL A 85 -57.17 -2.53 -6.55
N ASP A 86 -56.94 -1.49 -5.75
CA ASP A 86 -57.71 -0.24 -5.54
C ASP A 86 -59.27 -0.17 -5.50
N ARG A 87 -59.71 0.71 -4.57
CA ARG A 87 -60.96 1.51 -4.43
C ARG A 87 -62.24 0.90 -3.86
N THR A 88 -62.62 1.43 -2.69
CA THR A 88 -63.83 2.28 -2.64
C THR A 88 -63.66 3.43 -1.63
N LEU A 89 -64.06 4.61 -2.08
CA LEU A 89 -63.99 5.92 -1.41
C LEU A 89 -65.02 6.04 -0.27
N THR A 90 -64.65 6.66 0.85
CA THR A 90 -65.58 7.50 1.62
C THR A 90 -64.79 8.62 2.30
N ALA A 91 -65.24 9.86 2.08
CA ALA A 91 -64.60 11.12 2.48
C ALA A 91 -64.97 11.50 3.95
N PRO A 92 -64.46 12.61 4.53
CA PRO A 92 -63.85 12.59 5.85
C PRO A 92 -64.75 13.10 7.00
N ALA A 93 -64.46 12.65 8.22
CA ALA A 93 -64.94 13.25 9.46
C ALA A 93 -63.80 14.03 10.14
N HIS A 94 -64.11 15.24 10.58
CA HIS A 94 -63.23 16.21 11.24
C HIS A 94 -62.39 15.60 12.37
N ALA A 95 -61.06 15.65 12.23
CA ALA A 95 -60.11 15.44 13.32
C ALA A 95 -59.40 16.76 13.64
N GLN A 96 -59.59 17.25 14.87
CA GLN A 96 -58.94 18.43 15.43
C GLN A 96 -57.41 18.29 15.44
N ALA A 97 -56.72 19.34 14.99
CA ALA A 97 -55.26 19.45 15.09
C ALA A 97 -54.83 19.66 16.56
N PRO A 98 -53.77 18.98 17.05
CA PRO A 98 -53.18 19.30 18.35
C PRO A 98 -52.38 20.62 18.27
N ALA A 99 -52.44 21.38 19.37
CA ALA A 99 -51.81 22.69 19.53
C ALA A 99 -50.27 22.64 19.38
N PRO A 100 -49.62 23.74 18.95
CA PRO A 100 -48.17 23.78 18.82
C PRO A 100 -47.49 23.81 20.20
N VAL A 101 -46.62 22.83 20.44
CA VAL A 101 -45.71 22.81 21.60
C VAL A 101 -44.63 23.88 21.36
N PRO A 102 -44.33 24.77 22.31
CA PRO A 102 -43.28 25.77 22.12
C PRO A 102 -41.93 25.06 21.95
N ALA A 103 -41.23 25.38 20.86
CA ALA A 103 -39.87 24.93 20.61
C ALA A 103 -38.94 25.52 21.69
N GLY A 104 -38.74 24.77 22.77
CA GLY A 104 -37.64 25.01 23.68
C GLY A 104 -36.34 24.95 22.89
N ALA A 105 -35.55 26.01 22.97
CA ALA A 105 -34.26 26.10 22.33
C ALA A 105 -33.41 24.88 22.72
N VAL A 106 -33.23 23.97 21.77
CA VAL A 106 -32.25 22.90 21.87
C VAL A 106 -30.90 23.62 21.89
N ALA A 107 -30.30 23.72 23.08
CA ALA A 107 -28.93 24.15 23.22
C ALA A 107 -28.09 23.38 22.19
N PRO A 108 -27.18 24.04 21.44
CA PRO A 108 -26.36 23.32 20.49
C PRO A 108 -25.63 22.23 21.27
N ARG A 109 -25.90 20.96 20.94
CA ARG A 109 -25.03 19.86 21.33
C ARG A 109 -23.64 20.31 20.90
N SER A 110 -22.72 20.52 21.83
CA SER A 110 -21.34 20.80 21.51
C SER A 110 -20.93 19.77 20.46
N ALA A 111 -20.71 20.21 19.22
CA ALA A 111 -20.10 19.38 18.21
C ALA A 111 -18.77 18.97 18.82
N GLY A 112 -18.65 17.70 19.25
CA GLY A 112 -17.39 17.17 19.73
C GLY A 112 -16.34 17.56 18.71
N THR A 113 -15.28 18.22 19.17
CA THR A 113 -14.24 18.79 18.31
C THR A 113 -13.84 17.75 17.27
N ALA A 114 -14.13 18.01 16.00
CA ALA A 114 -13.76 17.09 14.93
C ALA A 114 -12.23 16.95 14.97
N HIS A 115 -11.74 15.76 15.33
CA HIS A 115 -10.31 15.46 15.48
C HIS A 115 -9.64 15.29 14.10
N GLY A 116 -9.67 16.34 13.30
CA GLY A 116 -8.95 16.47 12.04
C GLY A 116 -7.60 17.17 12.22
N ALA A 117 -6.75 17.07 11.20
CA ALA A 117 -5.51 17.82 11.11
C ALA A 117 -5.42 18.52 9.74
N PRO A 118 -4.75 19.67 9.62
CA PRO A 118 -4.59 20.36 8.35
C PRO A 118 -3.82 19.49 7.35
N ARG A 119 -4.20 19.59 6.07
CA ARG A 119 -3.48 18.93 4.98
C ARG A 119 -2.05 19.52 4.91
N PRO A 120 -0.99 18.70 5.03
CA PRO A 120 0.36 19.20 4.85
C PRO A 120 0.61 19.57 3.38
N ARG A 121 1.64 20.37 3.11
CA ARG A 121 2.06 20.67 1.75
C ARG A 121 2.55 19.40 1.06
N ILE A 122 1.86 18.98 0.01
CA ILE A 122 2.17 17.78 -0.78
C ILE A 122 2.54 18.25 -2.18
N LEU A 123 3.75 17.91 -2.63
CA LEU A 123 4.17 18.20 -3.98
C LEU A 123 3.48 17.24 -4.96
N PRO A 124 2.84 17.75 -6.02
CA PRO A 124 2.08 16.94 -6.96
C PRO A 124 3.00 16.07 -7.80
N ARG A 125 2.44 15.02 -8.43
CA ARG A 125 3.23 14.14 -9.33
C ARG A 125 4.00 14.88 -10.41
N SER A 126 3.50 16.01 -10.92
CA SER A 126 4.19 16.80 -11.94
C SER A 126 5.58 17.31 -11.54
N VAL A 127 5.94 17.32 -10.24
CA VAL A 127 7.30 17.69 -9.82
C VAL A 127 8.33 16.59 -10.03
N TRP A 128 7.89 15.33 -10.13
CA TRP A 128 8.79 14.18 -10.23
C TRP A 128 8.50 13.30 -11.42
N LEU A 129 7.26 13.14 -11.86
CA LEU A 129 6.90 12.32 -13.01
C LEU A 129 6.94 13.15 -14.30
N ASP A 130 7.91 12.85 -15.15
CA ASP A 130 7.99 13.40 -16.50
C ASP A 130 7.23 12.56 -17.54
N ALA A 131 6.95 13.16 -18.70
CA ALA A 131 6.21 12.51 -19.77
C ALA A 131 6.95 11.30 -20.37
N THR A 132 8.29 11.27 -20.29
CA THR A 132 9.11 10.20 -20.85
C THR A 132 9.14 8.94 -19.98
N THR A 133 8.95 9.10 -18.66
CA THR A 133 8.91 8.00 -17.70
C THR A 133 7.49 7.49 -17.52
N ARG A 134 6.47 8.32 -17.79
CA ARG A 134 5.06 7.98 -17.56
C ARG A 134 4.60 6.81 -18.43
N HIS A 135 4.04 5.78 -17.79
CA HIS A 135 3.31 4.72 -18.45
C HIS A 135 1.80 4.98 -18.47
N VAL A 136 1.09 4.33 -19.40
CA VAL A 136 -0.38 4.30 -19.39
C VAL A 136 -0.82 3.51 -18.16
N GLN A 137 -1.61 4.14 -17.30
CA GLN A 137 -2.10 3.54 -16.05
C GLN A 137 -3.58 3.25 -16.20
N PRO A 138 -4.07 2.11 -15.68
CA PRO A 138 -5.50 1.93 -15.54
C PRO A 138 -6.09 2.98 -14.59
N PRO A 139 -7.41 3.19 -14.62
CA PRO A 139 -8.07 4.08 -13.67
C PRO A 139 -7.77 3.69 -12.21
N PRO A 140 -7.51 4.65 -11.33
CA PRO A 140 -7.29 4.39 -9.91
C PRO A 140 -8.53 3.77 -9.25
N ARG A 141 -8.29 2.85 -8.31
CA ARG A 141 -9.32 2.23 -7.48
C ARG A 141 -9.40 2.93 -6.12
N TYR A 142 -10.59 2.99 -5.53
CA TYR A 142 -10.83 3.69 -4.28
C TYR A 142 -11.54 2.79 -3.28
N ASP A 143 -11.11 2.90 -2.02
CA ASP A 143 -11.84 2.39 -0.87
C ASP A 143 -12.79 3.47 -0.31
N ASP A 144 -13.59 3.11 0.69
CA ASP A 144 -14.53 4.02 1.36
C ASP A 144 -13.81 5.09 2.22
N LYS A 145 -12.71 4.71 2.89
CA LYS A 145 -11.90 5.57 3.77
C LYS A 145 -10.54 4.96 4.04
N VAL A 146 -9.60 5.80 4.49
CA VAL A 146 -8.31 5.36 5.05
C VAL A 146 -8.45 5.24 6.57
N VAL A 147 -8.31 4.04 7.11
CA VAL A 147 -8.36 3.79 8.57
C VAL A 147 -7.02 3.39 9.18
N ALA A 148 -6.03 3.10 8.34
CA ALA A 148 -4.67 2.87 8.79
C ALA A 148 -3.66 3.45 7.79
N VAL A 149 -2.45 3.71 8.29
CA VAL A 149 -1.30 4.10 7.50
C VAL A 149 -0.19 3.09 7.74
N PHE A 150 0.41 2.59 6.66
CA PHE A 150 1.63 1.77 6.75
C PHE A 150 2.85 2.62 6.41
N VAL A 151 3.80 2.68 7.32
CA VAL A 151 5.09 3.33 7.14
C VAL A 151 6.08 2.33 6.56
N HIS A 152 6.76 2.76 5.49
CA HIS A 152 7.75 2.01 4.75
C HIS A 152 9.08 2.78 4.72
N HIS A 153 10.16 2.08 4.40
CA HIS A 153 11.30 2.69 3.76
C HIS A 153 11.36 2.27 2.28
N THR A 154 12.10 2.99 1.46
CA THR A 154 12.27 2.65 0.04
C THR A 154 13.43 1.70 -0.22
N ASP A 155 14.27 1.46 0.79
CA ASP A 155 15.56 0.78 0.68
C ASP A 155 16.51 1.42 -0.34
N SER A 156 16.42 2.75 -0.48
CA SER A 156 17.31 3.55 -1.30
C SER A 156 18.43 4.18 -0.46
N PRO A 157 19.57 4.58 -1.05
CA PRO A 157 20.62 5.27 -0.32
C PRO A 157 20.13 6.50 0.46
N ASN A 158 20.67 6.72 1.67
CA ASN A 158 20.34 7.88 2.52
C ASN A 158 21.12 9.15 2.16
N VAL A 159 22.24 9.01 1.44
CA VAL A 159 23.10 10.12 1.05
C VAL A 159 22.63 10.66 -0.30
N TYR A 160 21.84 11.71 -0.25
CA TYR A 160 21.38 12.49 -1.39
C TYR A 160 21.08 13.94 -0.97
N ALA A 161 21.09 14.86 -1.92
CA ALA A 161 20.56 16.21 -1.71
C ALA A 161 19.03 16.15 -1.86
N CYS A 162 18.26 16.86 -1.04
CA CYS A 162 16.79 16.77 -1.10
C CYS A 162 16.22 17.19 -2.47
N ALA A 163 16.92 18.05 -3.20
CA ALA A 163 16.59 18.37 -4.60
C ALA A 163 16.67 17.17 -5.57
N ASP A 164 17.38 16.09 -5.20
CA ASP A 164 17.45 14.85 -5.97
C ASP A 164 16.28 13.89 -5.69
N ALA A 165 15.45 14.13 -4.67
CA ALA A 165 14.35 13.24 -4.32
C ALA A 165 13.41 12.95 -5.51
N PRO A 166 13.02 13.93 -6.36
CA PRO A 166 12.27 13.65 -7.59
C PRO A 166 12.90 12.59 -8.50
N ARG A 167 14.23 12.60 -8.64
CA ARG A 167 14.96 11.61 -9.46
C ARG A 167 14.92 10.22 -8.80
N ILE A 168 15.04 10.15 -7.48
CA ILE A 168 14.95 8.88 -6.73
C ILE A 168 13.54 8.30 -6.88
N ILE A 169 12.49 9.14 -6.75
CA ILE A 169 11.10 8.72 -6.92
C ILE A 169 10.86 8.18 -8.34
N ARG A 170 11.38 8.85 -9.39
CA ARG A 170 11.31 8.32 -10.76
C ARG A 170 11.95 6.94 -10.92
N HIS A 171 13.10 6.73 -10.28
CA HIS A 171 13.78 5.43 -10.32
C HIS A 171 12.94 4.33 -9.65
N LEU A 172 12.35 4.62 -8.48
CA LEU A 172 11.44 3.71 -7.79
C LEU A 172 10.20 3.40 -8.64
N TYR A 173 9.59 4.43 -9.22
CA TYR A 173 8.45 4.30 -10.13
C TYR A 173 8.79 3.40 -11.32
N ALA A 174 9.89 3.66 -12.04
CA ALA A 174 10.31 2.86 -13.19
C ALA A 174 10.58 1.39 -12.83
N GLY A 175 11.16 1.12 -11.66
CA GLY A 175 11.33 -0.24 -11.18
C GLY A 175 10.01 -0.95 -10.89
N GLN A 176 9.02 -0.25 -10.34
CA GLN A 176 7.71 -0.81 -10.02
C GLN A 176 6.83 -1.00 -11.25
N THR A 177 6.76 -0.01 -12.15
CA THR A 177 5.92 -0.10 -13.36
C THR A 177 6.58 -0.91 -14.48
N GLY A 178 7.91 -0.91 -14.55
CA GLY A 178 8.66 -1.69 -15.53
C GLY A 178 8.87 -3.13 -15.06
N ALA A 179 9.82 -3.33 -14.14
CA ALA A 179 10.27 -4.67 -13.75
C ALA A 179 9.20 -5.47 -13.00
N ARG A 180 8.43 -4.82 -12.10
CA ARG A 180 7.36 -5.48 -11.34
C ARG A 180 5.99 -5.42 -12.02
N GLN A 181 5.88 -4.70 -13.13
CA GLN A 181 4.64 -4.56 -13.91
C GLN A 181 3.44 -4.05 -13.09
N TRP A 182 3.69 -3.24 -12.07
CA TRP A 182 2.62 -2.59 -11.30
C TRP A 182 2.01 -1.43 -12.08
N ASP A 183 0.72 -1.18 -11.86
CA ASP A 183 -0.01 -0.07 -12.50
C ASP A 183 0.60 1.32 -12.23
N ASP A 184 1.23 1.49 -11.07
CA ASP A 184 1.81 2.75 -10.59
C ASP A 184 2.79 2.47 -9.45
N ILE A 185 3.45 3.51 -8.94
CA ILE A 185 4.13 3.45 -7.65
C ILE A 185 3.15 2.96 -6.56
N GLY A 186 3.56 1.98 -5.77
CA GLY A 186 2.71 1.27 -4.82
C GLY A 186 2.36 2.11 -3.58
N TYR A 187 3.21 3.08 -3.23
CA TYR A 187 3.02 3.97 -2.09
C TYR A 187 2.10 5.14 -2.44
N ASN A 188 1.24 5.55 -1.52
CA ASN A 188 0.39 6.73 -1.68
C ASN A 188 1.18 8.03 -1.52
N PHE A 189 2.18 8.04 -0.64
CA PHE A 189 3.05 9.19 -0.40
C PHE A 189 4.50 8.76 -0.21
N LEU A 190 5.42 9.67 -0.51
CA LEU A 190 6.85 9.52 -0.23
C LEU A 190 7.35 10.74 0.55
N VAL A 191 8.26 10.53 1.50
CA VAL A 191 8.83 11.58 2.35
C VAL A 191 10.35 11.51 2.26
N ASP A 192 10.98 12.62 1.87
CA ASP A 192 12.45 12.72 1.83
C ASP A 192 13.06 13.04 3.21
N ARG A 193 14.39 13.01 3.29
CA ARG A 193 15.15 13.32 4.52
C ARG A 193 15.00 14.78 5.01
N CYS A 194 14.51 15.68 4.17
CA CYS A 194 14.21 17.07 4.53
C CYS A 194 12.75 17.28 4.96
N GLY A 195 11.92 16.24 4.97
CA GLY A 195 10.50 16.33 5.29
C GLY A 195 9.63 16.80 4.12
N THR A 196 10.15 16.85 2.90
CA THR A 196 9.33 17.13 1.72
C THR A 196 8.42 15.94 1.44
N ILE A 197 7.12 16.22 1.31
CA ILE A 197 6.12 15.21 0.98
C ILE A 197 5.79 15.25 -0.50
N TYR A 198 5.81 14.09 -1.13
CA TYR A 198 5.46 13.89 -2.54
C TYR A 198 4.21 13.04 -2.65
N GLU A 199 3.31 13.41 -3.57
CA GLU A 199 2.25 12.53 -4.05
C GLU A 199 2.89 11.31 -4.73
N GLY A 200 2.60 10.12 -4.22
CA GLY A 200 2.91 8.84 -4.85
C GLY A 200 1.79 8.48 -5.80
N ARG A 201 1.07 7.39 -5.51
CA ARG A 201 0.00 6.83 -6.34
C ARG A 201 -1.06 7.86 -6.77
N ALA A 202 -1.34 7.90 -8.08
CA ALA A 202 -2.18 8.91 -8.70
C ALA A 202 -3.64 8.89 -8.21
N GLY A 203 -4.25 10.07 -8.09
CA GLY A 203 -5.69 10.23 -7.81
C GLY A 203 -6.09 10.17 -6.33
N GLY A 204 -5.13 9.94 -5.44
CA GLY A 204 -5.35 9.63 -4.02
C GLY A 204 -4.98 10.67 -2.99
N VAL A 205 -4.59 11.89 -3.39
CA VAL A 205 -4.18 12.89 -2.39
C VAL A 205 -5.33 13.14 -1.42
N GLU A 206 -6.54 13.41 -1.88
CA GLU A 206 -7.70 13.65 -0.98
C GLU A 206 -8.66 12.46 -0.87
N ARG A 207 -8.42 11.39 -1.63
CA ARG A 207 -9.28 10.19 -1.65
C ARG A 207 -8.55 8.98 -1.06
N ALA A 208 -9.30 7.92 -0.74
CA ALA A 208 -8.75 6.65 -0.30
C ALA A 208 -8.34 5.80 -1.51
N VAL A 209 -7.32 6.22 -2.29
CA VAL A 209 -6.84 5.40 -3.40
C VAL A 209 -6.16 4.14 -2.88
N THR A 210 -6.51 2.99 -3.42
CA THR A 210 -5.92 1.71 -3.02
C THR A 210 -4.48 1.62 -3.54
N GLY A 211 -3.54 1.35 -2.62
CA GLY A 211 -2.12 1.20 -2.90
C GLY A 211 -1.71 -0.20 -3.40
N ALA A 212 -0.41 -0.41 -3.49
CA ALA A 212 0.22 -1.72 -3.68
C ALA A 212 1.49 -1.80 -2.82
N HIS A 213 1.38 -1.41 -1.55
CA HIS A 213 2.51 -1.24 -0.64
C HIS A 213 2.59 -2.31 0.45
N THR A 214 1.46 -2.90 0.85
CA THR A 214 1.40 -3.87 1.94
C THR A 214 0.47 -5.00 1.53
N GLN A 215 1.07 -6.08 1.03
CA GLN A 215 0.35 -7.29 0.67
C GLN A 215 -0.55 -7.75 1.83
N GLY A 216 -1.83 -7.96 1.52
CA GLY A 216 -2.89 -8.29 2.47
C GLY A 216 -3.60 -7.08 3.06
N PHE A 217 -3.00 -5.88 3.04
CA PHE A 217 -3.56 -4.70 3.72
C PHE A 217 -3.51 -3.43 2.86
N ASN A 218 -3.57 -3.56 1.53
CA ASN A 218 -3.66 -2.40 0.63
C ASN A 218 -5.01 -1.67 0.72
N HIS A 219 -6.07 -2.39 1.08
CA HIS A 219 -7.42 -1.84 1.18
C HIS A 219 -7.63 -1.03 2.45
N ARG A 220 -8.27 0.14 2.30
CA ARG A 220 -8.60 1.07 3.40
C ARG A 220 -7.38 1.58 4.15
N THR A 221 -6.21 1.55 3.51
CA THR A 221 -4.96 2.05 4.09
C THR A 221 -4.23 2.98 3.12
N ALA A 222 -3.26 3.72 3.65
CA ALA A 222 -2.33 4.50 2.85
C ALA A 222 -0.88 4.14 3.20
N GLY A 223 -0.04 3.95 2.18
CA GLY A 223 1.39 3.71 2.33
C GLY A 223 2.17 5.02 2.28
N ILE A 224 3.00 5.26 3.30
CA ILE A 224 3.97 6.37 3.34
C ILE A 224 5.37 5.78 3.29
N ALA A 225 6.13 6.04 2.23
CA ALA A 225 7.51 5.59 2.11
C ALA A 225 8.52 6.67 2.47
N ALA A 226 9.30 6.42 3.51
CA ALA A 226 10.49 7.20 3.84
C ALA A 226 11.60 6.88 2.82
N ILE A 227 12.05 7.90 2.07
CA ILE A 227 13.10 7.74 1.07
C ILE A 227 14.44 7.51 1.77
N GLY A 228 14.89 6.26 1.80
CA GLY A 228 16.07 5.83 2.53
C GLY A 228 16.06 4.34 2.89
N THR A 229 17.10 3.91 3.59
CA THR A 229 17.25 2.61 4.24
C THR A 229 17.51 2.86 5.73
N PHE A 230 16.62 2.41 6.62
CA PHE A 230 16.68 2.71 8.06
C PHE A 230 16.93 1.48 8.93
N THR A 231 18.00 0.75 8.65
CA THR A 231 18.46 -0.37 9.50
C THR A 231 18.91 0.12 10.87
N ALA A 232 19.12 -0.81 11.82
CA ALA A 232 19.55 -0.48 13.18
C ALA A 232 20.79 0.43 13.19
N GLY A 233 20.78 1.46 14.05
CA GLY A 233 21.84 2.46 14.14
C GLY A 233 21.81 3.56 13.06
N THR A 234 20.97 3.43 12.02
CA THR A 234 20.83 4.49 11.01
C THR A 234 20.11 5.71 11.59
N PRO A 235 20.64 6.93 11.44
CA PRO A 235 19.93 8.14 11.84
C PRO A 235 18.62 8.32 11.06
N VAL A 236 17.53 8.60 11.77
CA VAL A 236 16.25 8.98 11.18
C VAL A 236 16.09 10.50 11.31
N PRO A 237 16.01 11.25 10.20
CA PRO A 237 15.85 12.70 10.26
C PRO A 237 14.54 13.13 10.94
N GLN A 238 14.60 14.11 11.84
CA GLN A 238 13.41 14.61 12.55
C GLN A 238 12.36 15.18 11.58
N ALA A 239 12.81 15.97 10.59
CA ALA A 239 11.91 16.54 9.58
C ALA A 239 11.11 15.47 8.81
N MET A 240 11.72 14.30 8.57
CA MET A 240 11.04 13.15 7.98
C MET A 240 9.97 12.58 8.92
N THR A 241 10.28 12.35 10.19
CA THR A 241 9.29 11.81 11.14
C THR A 241 8.14 12.79 11.40
N ASP A 242 8.42 14.09 11.40
CA ASP A 242 7.41 15.14 11.55
C ASP A 242 6.46 15.18 10.34
N ALA A 243 7.02 15.08 9.12
CA ALA A 243 6.23 15.01 7.89
C ALA A 243 5.38 13.73 7.81
N ILE A 244 5.91 12.59 8.24
CA ILE A 244 5.15 11.33 8.35
C ILE A 244 4.00 11.50 9.36
N ALA A 245 4.27 12.10 10.53
CA ALA A 245 3.24 12.35 11.54
C ALA A 245 2.14 13.29 11.02
N ALA A 246 2.49 14.37 10.31
CA ALA A 246 1.54 15.31 9.73
C ALA A 246 0.65 14.65 8.65
N LEU A 247 1.25 13.82 7.79
CA LEU A 247 0.48 13.03 6.81
C LEU A 247 -0.47 12.04 7.48
N ALA A 248 0.02 11.30 8.48
CA ALA A 248 -0.79 10.32 9.20
C ALA A 248 -1.95 11.00 9.94
N ALA A 249 -1.68 12.12 10.63
CA ALA A 249 -2.69 12.92 11.32
C ALA A 249 -3.80 13.37 10.38
N TRP A 250 -3.43 13.94 9.22
CA TRP A 250 -4.39 14.42 8.24
C TRP A 250 -5.20 13.26 7.63
N LYS A 251 -4.53 12.23 7.10
CA LYS A 251 -5.21 11.11 6.43
C LYS A 251 -6.15 10.34 7.34
N LEU A 252 -5.73 10.06 8.57
CA LEU A 252 -6.57 9.38 9.56
C LEU A 252 -7.67 10.30 10.09
N GLY A 253 -7.41 11.62 10.12
CA GLY A 253 -8.37 12.64 10.55
C GLY A 253 -9.58 12.74 9.62
N LEU A 254 -9.39 12.48 8.31
CA LEU A 254 -10.50 12.39 7.34
C LEU A 254 -11.52 11.29 7.68
N ALA A 255 -11.10 10.27 8.43
CA ALA A 255 -11.95 9.17 8.89
C ALA A 255 -12.22 9.21 10.41
N GLY A 256 -11.77 10.26 11.11
CA GLY A 256 -11.90 10.39 12.56
C GLY A 256 -11.11 9.38 13.39
N VAL A 257 -10.10 8.72 12.80
CA VAL A 257 -9.29 7.69 13.48
C VAL A 257 -8.20 8.33 14.33
N ASP A 258 -8.09 7.93 15.60
CA ASP A 258 -6.96 8.28 16.47
C ASP A 258 -5.70 7.52 16.00
N PRO A 259 -4.59 8.22 15.66
CA PRO A 259 -3.34 7.59 15.24
C PRO A 259 -2.73 6.61 16.24
N ARG A 260 -3.09 6.69 17.53
CA ARG A 260 -2.66 5.79 18.60
C ARG A 260 -3.50 4.53 18.70
N ALA A 261 -4.67 4.49 18.06
CA ALA A 261 -5.59 3.36 18.15
C ALA A 261 -5.04 2.10 17.48
N ALA A 262 -5.60 0.96 17.86
CA ALA A 262 -5.53 -0.25 17.06
C ALA A 262 -6.83 -0.39 16.25
N VAL A 263 -6.71 -0.77 14.98
CA VAL A 263 -7.81 -0.84 14.02
C VAL A 263 -7.91 -2.25 13.41
N PRO A 264 -9.13 -2.77 13.23
CA PRO A 264 -9.32 -4.05 12.57
C PRO A 264 -9.11 -3.90 11.06
N LEU A 265 -8.19 -4.69 10.51
CA LEU A 265 -7.91 -4.78 9.08
C LEU A 265 -8.06 -6.23 8.62
N VAL A 266 -8.67 -6.43 7.45
CA VAL A 266 -8.87 -7.77 6.88
C VAL A 266 -7.76 -8.06 5.88
N SER A 267 -7.06 -9.18 6.08
CA SER A 267 -6.06 -9.65 5.13
C SER A 267 -6.71 -10.05 3.80
N SER A 268 -6.34 -9.40 2.70
CA SER A 268 -6.84 -9.71 1.36
C SER A 268 -6.14 -10.90 0.69
N ASN A 269 -4.94 -11.27 1.16
CA ASN A 269 -4.10 -12.26 0.47
C ASN A 269 -3.31 -13.16 1.43
N GLY A 270 -2.75 -14.25 0.89
CA GLY A 270 -2.08 -15.29 1.66
C GLY A 270 -0.57 -15.07 1.90
N LEU A 271 -0.02 -13.98 1.36
CA LEU A 271 1.40 -13.65 1.48
C LEU A 271 1.69 -12.71 2.66
N SER A 272 0.65 -12.08 3.22
CA SER A 272 0.76 -11.34 4.48
C SER A 272 1.06 -12.27 5.66
N ARG A 273 1.29 -11.70 6.85
CA ARG A 273 1.42 -12.49 8.10
C ARG A 273 0.12 -13.22 8.50
N TYR A 274 -1.00 -12.85 7.89
CA TYR A 274 -2.34 -13.30 8.25
C TYR A 274 -3.00 -13.99 7.05
N LYS A 275 -3.65 -15.13 7.31
CA LYS A 275 -4.39 -15.86 6.26
C LYS A 275 -5.44 -14.95 5.62
N PRO A 276 -5.77 -15.15 4.32
CA PRO A 276 -6.84 -14.39 3.67
C PRO A 276 -8.14 -14.45 4.47
N GLY A 277 -8.85 -13.32 4.58
CA GLY A 277 -10.07 -13.17 5.36
C GLY A 277 -9.88 -13.01 6.87
N THR A 278 -8.65 -13.17 7.39
CA THR A 278 -8.37 -12.94 8.82
C THR A 278 -8.47 -11.46 9.16
N THR A 279 -9.20 -11.13 10.22
CA THR A 279 -9.20 -9.77 10.80
C THR A 279 -8.04 -9.65 11.79
N ALA A 280 -7.04 -8.84 11.44
CA ALA A 280 -5.92 -8.49 12.29
C ALA A 280 -6.19 -7.15 12.99
N LEU A 281 -5.89 -7.07 14.29
CA LEU A 281 -5.93 -5.80 15.03
C LEU A 281 -4.53 -5.17 14.98
N LEU A 282 -4.37 -4.13 14.16
CA LEU A 282 -3.06 -3.50 13.89
C LEU A 282 -3.07 -2.03 14.31
N PRO A 283 -1.91 -1.42 14.65
CA PRO A 283 -1.85 0.02 14.92
C PRO A 283 -2.37 0.85 13.73
N ALA A 284 -3.11 1.93 14.01
CA ALA A 284 -3.58 2.86 12.98
C ALA A 284 -2.42 3.52 12.21
N VAL A 285 -1.25 3.67 12.83
CA VAL A 285 0.02 3.94 12.15
C VAL A 285 0.93 2.74 12.37
N ALA A 286 0.97 1.83 11.41
CA ALA A 286 1.73 0.58 11.47
C ALA A 286 3.04 0.69 10.67
N GLY A 287 4.04 -0.11 11.04
CA GLY A 287 5.18 -0.40 10.15
C GLY A 287 4.80 -1.50 9.17
N HIS A 288 5.45 -1.57 8.00
CA HIS A 288 5.21 -2.67 7.05
C HIS A 288 5.40 -4.06 7.70
N THR A 289 6.37 -4.20 8.60
CA THR A 289 6.61 -5.43 9.36
C THR A 289 5.42 -5.89 10.20
N ASP A 290 4.46 -5.03 10.54
CA ASP A 290 3.26 -5.42 11.31
C ASP A 290 2.30 -6.26 10.45
N GLY A 291 2.22 -5.98 9.14
CA GLY A 291 1.32 -6.66 8.20
C GLY A 291 1.98 -7.76 7.37
N PHE A 292 3.28 -7.65 7.10
CA PHE A 292 4.00 -8.51 6.14
C PHE A 292 5.35 -9.00 6.72
N PRO A 293 5.82 -10.22 6.39
CA PRO A 293 7.13 -10.71 6.83
C PRO A 293 8.28 -10.00 6.09
N THR A 294 8.63 -8.80 6.55
CA THR A 294 9.70 -7.96 6.01
C THR A 294 10.46 -7.22 7.12
N ASN A 295 11.65 -6.73 6.78
CA ASN A 295 12.45 -5.84 7.61
C ASN A 295 12.04 -4.36 7.46
N CYS A 296 11.20 -4.02 6.49
CA CYS A 296 10.66 -2.67 6.27
C CYS A 296 9.73 -2.26 7.43
N PRO A 297 9.76 -1.01 7.97
CA PRO A 297 10.50 0.17 7.50
C PRO A 297 11.96 0.27 7.99
N GLY A 298 12.51 -0.80 8.52
CA GLY A 298 13.85 -0.84 9.12
C GLY A 298 13.81 -0.54 10.61
N ALA A 299 14.68 -1.20 11.37
CA ALA A 299 14.68 -1.14 12.83
C ALA A 299 14.75 0.29 13.39
N ALA A 300 15.53 1.19 12.76
CA ALA A 300 15.67 2.56 13.25
C ALA A 300 14.39 3.39 13.04
N LEU A 301 13.64 3.18 11.97
CA LEU A 301 12.36 3.87 11.75
C LEU A 301 11.23 3.21 12.56
N THR A 302 11.26 1.88 12.72
CA THR A 302 10.30 1.14 13.56
C THR A 302 10.26 1.66 14.99
N VAL A 303 11.42 1.91 15.62
CA VAL A 303 11.47 2.43 17.00
C VAL A 303 10.91 3.85 17.13
N ARG A 304 10.73 4.59 16.02
CA ARG A 304 10.12 5.93 16.01
C ARG A 304 8.59 5.89 15.91
N LEU A 305 7.98 4.76 15.54
CA LEU A 305 6.54 4.67 15.30
C LEU A 305 5.68 5.10 16.50
N PRO A 306 5.99 4.74 17.77
CA PRO A 306 5.23 5.25 18.91
C PRO A 306 5.22 6.79 18.98
N ALA A 307 6.38 7.42 18.86
CA ALA A 307 6.49 8.88 18.90
C ALA A 307 5.77 9.57 17.71
N ILE A 308 5.79 8.95 16.53
CA ILE A 308 5.04 9.41 15.35
C ILE A 308 3.54 9.36 15.62
N ARG A 309 3.02 8.28 16.25
CA ARG A 309 1.60 8.17 16.62
C ARG A 309 1.20 9.29 17.59
N ASP A 310 2.01 9.53 18.61
CA ASP A 310 1.72 10.58 19.59
C ASP A 310 1.77 11.98 18.96
N ALA A 311 2.75 12.25 18.10
CA ALA A 311 2.82 13.50 17.36
C ALA A 311 1.60 13.69 16.44
N ALA A 312 1.19 12.64 15.73
CA ALA A 312 0.02 12.67 14.86
C ALA A 312 -1.28 12.91 15.64
N ALA A 313 -1.44 12.27 16.81
CA ALA A 313 -2.60 12.48 17.67
C ALA A 313 -2.66 13.92 18.21
N ARG A 314 -1.53 14.49 18.62
CA ARG A 314 -1.45 15.92 19.00
C ARG A 314 -1.84 16.85 17.85
N LEU A 315 -1.41 16.55 16.63
CA LEU A 315 -1.80 17.32 15.43
C LEU A 315 -3.30 17.23 15.11
N GLN A 316 -3.99 16.18 15.57
CA GLN A 316 -5.45 16.06 15.53
C GLN A 316 -6.16 16.73 16.73
N GLY A 317 -5.42 17.46 17.58
CA GLY A 317 -5.97 18.08 18.79
C GLY A 317 -6.41 17.06 19.85
N ARG A 318 -5.85 15.84 19.85
CA ARG A 318 -6.14 14.82 20.86
C ARG A 318 -5.14 14.93 22.00
N SER A 319 -5.66 15.00 23.23
CA SER A 319 -4.87 14.94 24.47
C SER A 319 -4.41 13.53 24.81
#